data_AF-A0A1R0M8K5-F1
#
_entry.id   AF-A0A1R0M8K5-F1
#
_cell.length_a   1.000
_cell.length_b   1.000
_cell.length_c   1.000
_cell.angle_alpha   90.00
_cell.angle_beta   90.00
_cell.angle_gamma   90.00
#
_symmetry.space_group_name_H-M   'P 1'
#
loop_
_entity.id
_entity.type
_entity.pdbx_description
1 polymer ?
#
loop_
_entity_poly.entity_id
_entity_poly.type
_entity_poly.pdbx_seq_one_letter_code
_entity_poly.pdbx_strand_id
1 'polypeptide(L)' 'MIETRKVYKRDDVQIEVVYDTGTLSKIYLGVHTAQESFEVNLDRRDLPHLNHMVKEAFNQTNTTR' A
#
# COMPACT_ATOMS: atom_id res chain seq x y z
N MET A 1 14.42 3.34 14.79
CA MET A 1 13.14 3.14 14.08
C MET A 1 13.18 4.00 12.84
N ILE A 2 12.98 3.42 11.66
CA ILE A 2 12.99 4.16 10.39
C ILE A 2 11.63 3.94 9.72
N GLU A 3 10.81 4.99 9.64
CA GLU A 3 9.56 4.96 8.87
C GLU A 3 9.90 4.69 7.40
N THR A 4 9.21 3.74 6.81
CA THR A 4 9.27 3.42 5.39
C THR A 4 7.90 3.66 4.79
N ARG A 5 7.85 4.50 3.74
CA ARG A 5 6.65 4.77 2.95
C ARG A 5 6.84 4.27 1.53
N LYS A 6 5.92 3.44 1.07
CA LYS A 6 5.80 3.03 -0.32
C LYS A 6 4.54 3.64 -0.91
N VAL A 7 4.67 4.32 -2.04
CA VAL A 7 3.55 4.92 -2.75
C VAL A 7 3.42 4.23 -4.11
N TYR A 8 2.22 3.71 -4.37
CA TYR A 8 1.83 3.11 -5.65
C TYR A 8 0.79 4.02 -6.27
N LYS A 9 1.03 4.52 -7.48
CA LYS A 9 0.17 5.53 -8.10
C LYS A 9 -0.20 5.17 -9.54
N ARG A 10 -1.48 5.27 -9.84
CA ARG A 10 -2.12 5.17 -11.16
C ARG A 10 -2.96 6.45 -11.37
N ASP A 11 -3.43 6.67 -12.59
CA ASP A 11 -4.17 7.89 -12.96
C ASP A 11 -5.42 8.14 -12.10
N ASP A 12 -6.06 7.09 -11.59
CA ASP A 12 -7.31 7.11 -10.83
C ASP A 12 -7.16 6.77 -9.34
N VAL A 13 -6.02 6.20 -8.92
CA VAL A 13 -5.81 5.71 -7.55
C VAL A 13 -4.37 5.85 -7.07
N GLN A 14 -4.20 6.23 -5.81
CA GLN A 14 -2.94 6.23 -5.08
C GLN A 14 -3.07 5.37 -3.82
N ILE A 15 -2.13 4.45 -3.62
CA ILE A 15 -2.05 3.59 -2.44
C ILE A 15 -0.75 3.90 -1.69
N GLU A 16 -0.87 4.22 -0.40
CA GLU A 16 0.25 4.43 0.51
C GLU A 16 0.36 3.27 1.49
N VAL A 17 1.53 2.66 1.57
CA VAL A 17 1.86 1.64 2.58
C VAL A 17 2.98 2.19 3.45
N VAL A 18 2.65 2.54 4.69
CA VAL A 18 3.58 3.13 5.66
C VAL A 18 3.83 2.14 6.79
N TYR A 19 5.09 1.92 7.13
CA TYR A 19 5.47 1.03 8.22
C TYR A 19 6.86 1.35 8.76
N ASP A 20 7.11 0.99 10.01
CA ASP A 20 8.43 1.11 10.61
C ASP A 20 9.30 -0.12 10.31
N THR A 21 10.52 0.14 9.84
CA THR A 21 11.56 -0.89 9.77
C THR A 21 12.28 -0.98 11.12
N GLY A 22 12.28 -2.19 11.69
CA GLY A 22 12.90 -2.50 12.98
C GLY A 22 11.93 -2.64 14.17
N THR A 23 10.62 -2.51 13.96
CA THR A 23 9.60 -2.76 15.00
C THR A 23 8.46 -3.63 14.47
N LEU A 24 7.64 -4.16 15.38
CA LEU A 24 6.40 -4.86 15.07
C LEU A 24 5.18 -3.92 15.04
N SER A 25 5.41 -2.62 14.80
CA SER A 25 4.36 -1.61 14.69
C SER A 25 3.34 -1.99 13.61
N LYS A 26 2.09 -1.55 13.79
CA LYS A 26 1.04 -1.70 12.78
C LYS A 26 1.48 -1.03 11.46
N ILE A 27 0.97 -1.57 10.37
CA ILE A 27 1.13 -0.99 9.04
C ILE A 27 -0.03 -0.03 8.84
N TYR A 28 0.24 1.12 8.27
CA TYR A 28 -0.79 2.03 7.81
C TYR A 28 -0.95 1.88 6.30
N LEU A 29 -2.19 1.65 5.85
CA LEU A 29 -2.58 1.58 4.45
C LEU A 29 -3.55 2.72 4.15
N GLY A 30 -3.16 3.61 3.26
CA GLY A 30 -4.02 4.64 2.67
C GLY A 30 -4.37 4.27 1.22
N VAL A 31 -5.64 4.42 0.84
CA VAL A 31 -6.13 4.29 -0.53
C VAL A 31 -6.88 5.57 -0.88
N HIS A 32 -6.42 6.25 -1.92
CA HIS A 32 -6.91 7.56 -2.33
C HIS A 32 -7.37 7.51 -3.78
N THR A 33 -8.62 7.89 -4.04
CA THR A 33 -9.15 8.11 -5.38
C THR A 33 -9.48 9.60 -5.56
N ALA A 34 -9.97 9.99 -6.73
CA ALA A 34 -10.45 11.35 -6.95
C ALA A 34 -11.70 11.71 -6.12
N GLN A 35 -12.47 10.70 -5.69
CA GLN A 35 -13.74 10.91 -4.97
C GLN A 35 -13.60 10.76 -3.46
N GLU A 36 -12.78 9.81 -3.01
CA GLU A 36 -12.70 9.45 -1.60
C GLU A 36 -11.31 8.98 -1.18
N SER A 37 -11.12 8.91 0.13
CA SER A 37 -9.92 8.33 0.74
C SER A 37 -10.33 7.41 1.87
N PHE A 38 -9.69 6.26 1.92
CA PHE A 38 -9.88 5.23 2.94
C PHE A 38 -8.53 4.91 3.57
N GLU A 39 -8.53 4.77 4.89
CA GLU A 39 -7.33 4.50 5.68
C GLU A 39 -7.58 3.37 6.67
N VAL A 40 -6.63 2.44 6.78
CA VAL A 40 -6.72 1.29 7.69
C VAL A 40 -5.37 0.93 8.28
N ASN A 41 -5.40 0.51 9.55
CA ASN A 41 -4.25 -0.05 10.23
C ASN A 41 -4.30 -1.59 10.18
N LEU A 42 -3.22 -2.21 9.71
CA LEU A 42 -3.09 -3.65 9.53
C LEU A 42 -2.00 -4.24 10.44
N ASP A 43 -2.07 -5.55 10.68
CA ASP A 43 -1.04 -6.26 11.45
C ASP A 43 0.27 -6.30 10.65
N ARG A 44 1.40 -6.15 11.34
CA ARG A 44 2.72 -6.18 10.73
C ARG A 44 2.99 -7.46 9.93
N ARG A 45 2.42 -8.58 10.38
CA ARG A 45 2.59 -9.90 9.75
C ARG A 45 2.02 -9.95 8.34
N ASP A 46 1.07 -9.07 8.01
CA ASP A 46 0.43 -9.02 6.69
C ASP A 46 1.25 -8.22 5.67
N LEU A 47 2.31 -7.51 6.09
CA LEU A 47 3.11 -6.66 5.19
C LEU A 47 3.59 -7.39 3.91
N PRO A 48 4.16 -8.61 3.99
CA PRO A 48 4.66 -9.29 2.79
C PRO A 48 3.52 -9.58 1.81
N HIS A 49 2.37 -10.02 2.33
CA HIS A 49 1.20 -10.33 1.53
C HIS A 49 0.59 -9.06 0.90
N LEU A 50 0.43 -8.00 1.69
CA LEU A 50 -0.05 -6.70 1.22
C LEU A 50 0.82 -6.14 0.09
N ASN A 51 2.14 -6.12 0.28
CA ASN A 51 3.07 -5.64 -0.75
C ASN A 51 2.97 -6.45 -2.04
N HIS A 52 2.79 -7.77 -1.93
CA HIS A 52 2.63 -8.63 -3.11
C HIS A 52 1.32 -8.32 -3.83
N MET A 53 0.19 -8.26 -3.11
CA MET A 53 -1.12 -7.93 -3.69
C MET A 53 -1.14 -6.57 -4.38
N VAL A 54 -0.62 -5.52 -3.72
CA VAL A 54 -0.58 -4.17 -4.30
C VAL A 54 0.29 -4.17 -5.56
N LYS A 55 1.45 -4.83 -5.54
CA LYS A 55 2.31 -4.92 -6.71
C LYS A 55 1.63 -5.67 -7.87
N GLU A 56 0.97 -6.78 -7.60
CA GLU A 56 0.24 -7.55 -8.62
C GLU A 56 -0.91 -6.76 -9.22
N ALA A 57 -1.71 -6.07 -8.41
CA ALA A 57 -2.81 -5.23 -8.89
C ALA A 57 -2.31 -4.13 -9.86
N PHE A 58 -1.17 -3.52 -9.54
CA PHE A 58 -0.54 -2.52 -10.41
C PHE A 58 0.10 -3.13 -11.66
N ASN A 59 0.65 -4.34 -11.59
CA ASN A 59 1.25 -5.02 -12.73
C ASN A 59 0.20 -5.54 -13.72
N GLN A 60 -0.91 -6.11 -13.24
CA GLN A 60 -1.99 -6.63 -14.11
C GLN A 60 -2.65 -5.53 -14.94
N THR A 61 -2.63 -4.29 -14.46
CA THR A 61 -3.19 -3.16 -15.21
C THR A 61 -2.43 -2.87 -16.51
N ASN A 62 -1.16 -3.29 -16.63
CA ASN A 62 -0.34 -3.06 -17.84
C ASN A 62 -0.48 -4.13 -18.93
N THR A 63 -1.19 -5.23 -18.67
CA THR A 63 -1.23 -6.41 -19.57
C THR A 63 -2.52 -6.51 -20.39
N THR A 64 -3.50 -5.62 -20.17
CA THR A 64 -4.74 -5.57 -20.96
C THR A 64 -4.72 -4.36 -21.90
N ARG A 65 -3.99 -4.47 -23.01
CA ARG A 65 -4.09 -3.59 -24.17
C ARG A 65 -4.00 -4.39 -25.45
#